data_AF-A0A2F0A5Y2-F1
#
_entry.id   AF-A0A2F0A5Y2-F1
#
_cell.length_a   1.000
_cell.length_b   1.000
_cell.length_c   1.000
_cell.angle_alpha   90.00
_cell.angle_beta   90.00
_cell.angle_gamma   90.00
#
_symmetry.space_group_name_H-M   'P 1'
#
loop_
_entity.id
_entity.type
_entity.pdbx_description
1 polymer ?
#
loop_
_entity_poly.entity_id
_entity_poly.type
_entity_poly.pdbx_seq_one_letter_code
_entity_poly.pdbx_strand_id
1 'polypeptide(L)'
;MFKYLIIFSILSIGLTNAAVIWTGDSNSDIFDGANYNGLPGGLELGPNVTISDNVTFNNATVTIPQVTGQQRLQVGSGFVVTVNGSNISLSGGSNDGFGGAPGSSLPNGNAGPTLDIIGGSQFEAFFIVNGVNMNVDGTSSATLAGAGNPVNISTINLETGATLSFTRETIPQFNTEHLSKLTINGLAAQEGVNYTIDALGTTGSIITAIPEPSVSLFGALGCALLLLRRRR
;
A
#
# COMPACT_ATOMS: atom_id res chain seq x y z
N MET A 1 -61.94 -12.52 -11.32
CA MET A 1 -60.99 -12.35 -12.45
C MET A 1 -59.64 -11.97 -11.87
N PHE A 2 -58.77 -12.97 -11.65
CA PHE A 2 -57.41 -12.76 -11.14
C PHE A 2 -56.57 -12.14 -12.26
N LYS A 3 -56.09 -10.90 -12.07
CA LYS A 3 -55.10 -10.28 -12.96
C LYS A 3 -53.72 -10.45 -12.32
N TYR A 4 -52.91 -11.29 -12.98
CA TYR A 4 -51.49 -11.48 -12.71
C TYR A 4 -50.74 -10.16 -12.86
N LEU A 5 -49.98 -9.76 -11.85
CA LEU A 5 -48.93 -8.77 -11.98
C LEU A 5 -47.59 -9.52 -11.86
N ILE A 6 -46.93 -9.72 -12.99
CA ILE A 6 -45.59 -10.30 -13.07
C ILE A 6 -44.61 -9.22 -12.61
N ILE A 7 -43.95 -9.45 -11.48
CA ILE A 7 -42.82 -8.63 -11.02
C ILE A 7 -41.59 -9.11 -11.79
N PHE A 8 -41.07 -8.28 -12.69
CA PHE A 8 -39.78 -8.48 -13.34
C PHE A 8 -38.68 -7.98 -12.39
N SER A 9 -38.14 -8.87 -11.56
CA SER A 9 -36.92 -8.60 -10.81
C SER A 9 -35.74 -8.72 -11.79
N ILE A 10 -35.24 -7.60 -12.28
CA ILE A 10 -33.95 -7.56 -12.98
C ILE A 10 -32.87 -7.77 -11.91
N LEU A 11 -32.41 -9.01 -11.78
CA LEU A 11 -31.17 -9.31 -11.08
C LEU A 11 -30.04 -8.74 -11.95
N SER A 12 -29.51 -7.58 -11.56
CA SER A 12 -28.25 -7.06 -12.10
C SER A 12 -27.15 -8.01 -11.63
N ILE A 13 -26.89 -9.04 -12.42
CA ILE A 13 -25.71 -9.89 -12.28
C ILE A 13 -24.54 -8.97 -12.63
N GLY A 14 -23.89 -8.41 -11.61
CA GLY A 14 -22.63 -7.73 -11.80
C GLY A 14 -21.68 -8.73 -12.46
N LEU A 15 -21.31 -8.48 -13.71
CA LEU A 15 -20.22 -9.17 -14.36
C LEU A 15 -18.97 -8.81 -13.54
N THR A 16 -18.56 -9.68 -12.62
CA THR A 16 -17.20 -9.64 -12.10
C THR A 16 -16.32 -10.01 -13.28
N ASN A 17 -15.66 -9.03 -13.91
CA ASN A 17 -14.47 -9.38 -14.68
C ASN A 17 -13.56 -10.15 -13.71
N ALA A 18 -13.02 -11.28 -14.18
CA ALA A 18 -11.99 -11.95 -13.42
C ALA A 18 -10.86 -10.93 -13.20
N ALA A 19 -10.42 -10.77 -11.95
CA ALA A 19 -9.35 -9.84 -11.62
C ALA A 19 -8.13 -10.06 -12.53
N VAL A 20 -7.41 -8.99 -12.85
CA VAL A 20 -6.15 -9.08 -13.57
C VAL A 20 -5.13 -9.78 -12.68
N ILE A 21 -4.54 -10.86 -13.16
CA ILE A 21 -3.60 -11.68 -12.38
C ILE A 21 -2.23 -11.63 -13.04
N TRP A 22 -1.21 -11.28 -12.27
CA TRP A 22 0.17 -11.48 -12.68
C TRP A 22 0.48 -12.97 -12.77
N THR A 23 0.95 -13.39 -13.94
CA THR A 23 1.42 -14.76 -14.22
C THR A 23 2.93 -14.85 -14.25
N GLY A 24 3.62 -13.78 -14.71
CA GLY A 24 5.08 -13.78 -14.88
C GLY A 24 5.58 -14.73 -15.96
N ASP A 25 4.75 -15.07 -16.94
CA ASP A 25 5.05 -16.09 -17.96
C ASP A 25 6.13 -15.66 -18.96
N SER A 26 6.34 -14.35 -19.15
CA SER A 26 7.31 -13.79 -20.10
C SER A 26 8.62 -13.44 -19.39
N ASN A 27 8.55 -12.62 -18.34
CA ASN A 27 9.70 -12.12 -17.58
C ASN A 27 9.23 -11.50 -16.24
N SER A 28 10.09 -10.72 -15.57
CA SER A 28 9.77 -10.05 -14.31
C SER A 28 9.34 -8.58 -14.48
N ASP A 29 9.30 -8.02 -15.69
CA ASP A 29 8.96 -6.62 -15.94
C ASP A 29 7.47 -6.34 -15.67
N ILE A 30 7.21 -5.45 -14.70
CA ILE A 30 5.86 -5.04 -14.31
C ILE A 30 5.08 -4.33 -15.42
N PHE A 31 5.76 -3.79 -16.44
CA PHE A 31 5.12 -3.11 -17.57
C PHE A 31 4.84 -4.04 -18.75
N ASP A 32 5.35 -5.27 -18.74
CA ASP A 32 5.10 -6.23 -19.81
C ASP A 32 3.72 -6.88 -19.64
N GLY A 33 2.79 -6.49 -20.52
CA GLY A 33 1.42 -7.02 -20.55
C GLY A 33 1.33 -8.53 -20.76
N ALA A 34 2.36 -9.17 -21.32
CA ALA A 34 2.40 -10.63 -21.48
C ALA A 34 2.49 -11.38 -20.12
N ASN A 35 2.87 -10.68 -19.05
CA ASN A 35 2.90 -11.23 -17.69
C ASN A 35 1.54 -11.15 -16.97
N TYR A 36 0.46 -10.76 -17.65
CA TYR A 36 -0.86 -10.59 -17.04
C TYR A 36 -1.95 -11.37 -17.78
N ASN A 37 -2.75 -12.11 -17.02
CA ASN A 37 -4.00 -12.68 -17.51
C ASN A 37 -5.18 -11.78 -17.10
N GLY A 38 -6.20 -11.70 -17.94
CA GLY A 38 -7.43 -10.95 -17.66
C GLY A 38 -7.34 -9.45 -17.93
N LEU A 39 -6.31 -8.96 -18.61
CA LEU A 39 -6.23 -7.54 -19.00
C LEU A 39 -7.49 -7.11 -19.78
N PRO A 40 -8.11 -5.96 -19.43
CA PRO A 40 -9.35 -5.54 -20.05
C PRO A 40 -9.26 -5.37 -21.57
N GLY A 41 -10.12 -6.04 -22.33
CA GLY A 41 -10.50 -5.65 -23.70
C GLY A 41 -9.38 -5.29 -24.69
N GLY A 42 -8.28 -6.06 -24.74
CA GLY A 42 -7.18 -5.79 -25.68
C GLY A 42 -6.25 -4.66 -25.23
N LEU A 43 -6.26 -4.30 -23.95
CA LEU A 43 -5.31 -3.38 -23.35
C LEU A 43 -3.86 -3.84 -23.58
N GLU A 44 -3.10 -3.01 -24.29
CA GLU A 44 -1.65 -3.13 -24.36
C GLU A 44 -1.07 -2.42 -23.13
N LEU A 45 -0.59 -3.20 -22.17
CA LEU A 45 -0.02 -2.65 -20.94
C LEU A 45 1.32 -1.95 -21.24
N GLY A 46 1.58 -0.90 -20.47
CA GLY A 46 2.85 -0.19 -20.46
C GLY A 46 2.89 0.84 -19.33
N PRO A 47 3.98 1.63 -19.25
CA PRO A 47 4.10 2.65 -18.23
C PRO A 47 2.99 3.71 -18.34
N ASN A 48 2.37 4.07 -17.21
CA ASN A 48 1.22 4.99 -17.13
C ASN A 48 -0.03 4.58 -17.94
N VAL A 49 -0.14 3.34 -18.40
CA VAL A 49 -1.39 2.82 -18.98
C VAL A 49 -2.31 2.36 -17.85
N THR A 50 -3.56 2.86 -17.82
CA THR A 50 -4.50 2.54 -16.71
C THR A 50 -5.05 1.13 -16.85
N ILE A 51 -4.78 0.27 -15.86
CA ILE A 51 -5.56 -0.95 -15.66
C ILE A 51 -6.85 -0.57 -14.92
N SER A 52 -8.00 -0.84 -15.53
CA SER A 52 -9.34 -0.56 -14.95
C SER A 52 -9.96 -1.81 -14.35
N ASP A 53 -9.19 -2.52 -13.54
CA ASP A 53 -9.61 -3.70 -12.79
C ASP A 53 -8.70 -3.90 -11.57
N ASN A 54 -9.09 -4.79 -10.66
CA ASN A 54 -8.23 -5.25 -9.58
C ASN A 54 -7.04 -6.02 -10.16
N VAL A 55 -5.87 -5.85 -9.55
CA VAL A 55 -4.62 -6.52 -9.97
C VAL A 55 -4.11 -7.37 -8.81
N THR A 56 -3.76 -8.63 -9.07
CA THR A 56 -3.23 -9.53 -8.04
C THR A 56 -1.86 -10.07 -8.43
N PHE A 57 -0.90 -9.92 -7.53
CA PHE A 57 0.40 -10.58 -7.51
C PHE A 57 0.38 -11.61 -6.37
N ASN A 58 0.56 -12.89 -6.67
CA ASN A 58 0.51 -13.95 -5.67
C ASN A 58 1.71 -14.86 -5.79
N ASN A 59 2.53 -14.94 -4.73
CA ASN A 59 3.81 -15.67 -4.72
C ASN A 59 4.71 -15.31 -5.91
N ALA A 60 4.73 -14.03 -6.29
CA ALA A 60 5.39 -13.53 -7.49
C ALA A 60 6.76 -12.90 -7.17
N THR A 61 7.65 -12.93 -8.16
CA THR A 61 8.86 -12.09 -8.20
C THR A 61 8.72 -11.12 -9.36
N VAL A 62 8.68 -9.83 -9.07
CA VAL A 62 8.40 -8.75 -10.02
C VAL A 62 9.48 -7.69 -9.89
N THR A 63 9.81 -7.07 -11.01
CA THR A 63 10.75 -5.96 -11.12
C THR A 63 10.09 -4.75 -11.76
N ILE A 64 10.34 -3.58 -11.20
CA ILE A 64 10.06 -2.29 -11.82
C ILE A 64 11.36 -1.84 -12.51
N PRO A 65 11.48 -1.96 -13.84
CA PRO A 65 12.69 -1.56 -14.54
C PRO A 65 12.80 -0.04 -14.65
N GLN A 66 13.98 0.46 -14.99
CA GLN A 66 14.15 1.85 -15.40
C GLN A 66 13.58 2.05 -16.80
N VAL A 67 12.54 2.87 -16.92
CA VAL A 67 12.01 3.32 -18.22
C VAL A 67 12.34 4.79 -18.48
N THR A 68 11.99 5.31 -19.65
CA THR A 68 12.27 6.72 -19.98
C THR A 68 11.35 7.65 -19.19
N GLY A 69 11.94 8.60 -18.48
CA GLY A 69 11.22 9.51 -17.59
C GLY A 69 10.92 8.85 -16.25
N GLN A 70 10.02 9.46 -15.50
CA GLN A 70 9.50 8.89 -14.26
C GLN A 70 8.05 8.45 -14.49
N GLN A 71 7.81 7.15 -14.35
CA GLN A 71 6.58 6.46 -14.73
C GLN A 71 6.03 5.61 -13.58
N ARG A 72 4.83 5.06 -13.76
CA ARG A 72 4.21 4.18 -12.77
C ARG A 72 3.44 3.01 -13.38
N LEU A 73 3.36 1.90 -12.64
CA LEU A 73 2.25 0.97 -12.86
C LEU A 73 0.98 1.69 -12.42
N GLN A 74 0.03 1.83 -13.33
CA GLN A 74 -1.14 2.66 -13.11
C GLN A 74 -2.41 1.83 -13.01
N VAL A 75 -3.12 1.97 -11.89
CA VAL A 75 -4.41 1.31 -11.66
C VAL A 75 -5.49 2.37 -11.40
N GLY A 76 -6.69 2.12 -11.90
CA GLY A 76 -7.81 3.06 -11.81
C GLY A 76 -8.29 3.27 -10.36
N SER A 77 -9.04 4.37 -10.17
CA SER A 77 -9.71 4.66 -8.89
C SER A 77 -10.74 3.58 -8.55
N GLY A 78 -10.83 3.22 -7.26
CA GLY A 78 -11.80 2.24 -6.76
C GLY A 78 -11.40 0.77 -6.96
N PHE A 79 -10.24 0.51 -7.57
CA PHE A 79 -9.67 -0.83 -7.69
C PHE A 79 -8.57 -1.07 -6.66
N VAL A 80 -8.31 -2.35 -6.43
CA VAL A 80 -7.32 -2.85 -5.47
C VAL A 80 -6.20 -3.55 -6.21
N VAL A 81 -4.96 -3.20 -5.85
CA VAL A 81 -3.77 -3.97 -6.17
C VAL A 81 -3.40 -4.79 -4.95
N THR A 82 -3.41 -6.11 -5.06
CA THR A 82 -3.01 -7.02 -3.99
C THR A 82 -1.65 -7.63 -4.28
N VAL A 83 -0.70 -7.42 -3.39
CA VAL A 83 0.64 -8.03 -3.39
C VAL A 83 0.67 -9.03 -2.23
N ASN A 84 0.53 -10.32 -2.53
CA ASN A 84 0.42 -11.38 -1.53
C ASN A 84 1.58 -12.37 -1.62
N GLY A 85 2.33 -12.55 -0.54
CA GLY A 85 3.51 -13.42 -0.50
C GLY A 85 4.53 -13.16 -1.61
N SER A 86 4.61 -11.92 -2.10
CA SER A 86 5.35 -11.57 -3.32
C SER A 86 6.51 -10.63 -3.02
N ASN A 87 7.50 -10.62 -3.92
CA ASN A 87 8.59 -9.66 -3.93
C ASN A 87 8.48 -8.76 -5.17
N ILE A 88 8.29 -7.46 -4.95
CA ILE A 88 8.36 -6.44 -6.00
C ILE A 88 9.57 -5.56 -5.70
N SER A 89 10.49 -5.42 -6.66
CA SER A 89 11.77 -4.72 -6.47
C SER A 89 12.10 -3.77 -7.61
N LEU A 90 12.90 -2.73 -7.33
CA LEU A 90 13.44 -1.88 -8.38
C LEU A 90 14.59 -2.60 -9.11
N SER A 91 14.67 -2.44 -10.43
CA SER A 91 15.77 -2.99 -11.23
C SER A 91 16.37 -1.94 -12.17
N GLY A 92 17.63 -2.13 -12.58
CA GLY A 92 18.29 -1.24 -13.54
C GLY A 92 18.47 0.22 -13.07
N GLY A 93 18.41 0.48 -11.76
CA GLY A 93 18.46 1.84 -11.21
C GLY A 93 17.14 2.61 -11.34
N SER A 94 16.02 1.89 -11.50
CA SER A 94 14.68 2.45 -11.70
C SER A 94 14.34 3.59 -10.74
N ASN A 95 13.75 4.63 -11.30
CA ASN A 95 13.14 5.74 -10.59
C ASN A 95 11.61 5.75 -10.71
N ASP A 96 11.03 4.61 -11.09
CA ASP A 96 9.61 4.43 -11.37
C ASP A 96 8.84 3.89 -10.14
N GLY A 97 7.51 3.98 -10.18
CA GLY A 97 6.68 3.74 -9.01
C GLY A 97 5.33 3.09 -9.28
N PHE A 98 4.42 3.29 -8.33
CA PHE A 98 3.01 2.90 -8.42
C PHE A 98 2.12 4.13 -8.36
N GLY A 99 0.96 4.10 -9.02
CA GLY A 99 0.01 5.16 -8.77
C GLY A 99 -1.34 5.06 -9.45
N GLY A 100 -2.19 6.03 -9.13
CA GLY A 100 -3.48 6.20 -9.78
C GLY A 100 -3.39 6.91 -11.13
N ALA A 101 -4.54 6.91 -11.83
CA ALA A 101 -4.77 7.78 -12.98
C ALA A 101 -4.61 9.26 -12.60
N PRO A 102 -4.14 10.13 -13.52
CA PRO A 102 -4.00 11.56 -13.27
C PRO A 102 -5.29 12.19 -12.73
N GLY A 103 -5.17 13.08 -11.75
CA GLY A 103 -6.30 13.77 -11.11
C GLY A 103 -6.81 13.12 -9.82
N SER A 104 -6.35 11.92 -9.48
CA SER A 104 -6.61 11.30 -8.17
C SER A 104 -5.71 11.93 -7.10
N SER A 105 -6.24 12.13 -5.90
CA SER A 105 -5.56 12.87 -4.83
C SER A 105 -6.05 12.45 -3.44
N LEU A 106 -5.12 12.07 -2.56
CA LEU A 106 -5.34 11.86 -1.13
C LEU A 106 -4.43 12.77 -0.28
N PRO A 107 -4.83 13.10 0.96
CA PRO A 107 -6.10 12.75 1.59
C PRO A 107 -7.29 13.61 1.08
N ASN A 108 -6.99 14.66 0.31
CA ASN A 108 -7.97 15.61 -0.19
C ASN A 108 -8.26 15.32 -1.66
N GLY A 109 -9.38 14.68 -1.96
CA GLY A 109 -9.82 14.42 -3.34
C GLY A 109 -10.30 12.99 -3.56
N ASN A 110 -10.43 12.63 -4.83
CA ASN A 110 -10.82 11.28 -5.21
C ASN A 110 -9.63 10.34 -5.01
N ALA A 111 -9.85 9.26 -4.26
CA ALA A 111 -8.85 8.22 -4.10
C ALA A 111 -8.44 7.64 -5.46
N GLY A 112 -7.17 7.27 -5.59
CA GLY A 112 -6.67 6.40 -6.65
C GLY A 112 -6.94 4.94 -6.30
N PRO A 113 -6.02 4.02 -6.60
CA PRO A 113 -6.14 2.62 -6.21
C PRO A 113 -5.77 2.41 -4.74
N THR A 114 -6.31 1.36 -4.14
CA THR A 114 -5.75 0.79 -2.91
C THR A 114 -4.62 -0.17 -3.29
N LEU A 115 -3.50 -0.11 -2.58
CA LEU A 115 -2.37 -1.03 -2.72
C LEU A 115 -2.21 -1.81 -1.40
N ASP A 116 -2.61 -3.07 -1.40
CA ASP A 116 -2.53 -3.97 -0.25
C ASP A 116 -1.29 -4.86 -0.36
N ILE A 117 -0.37 -4.73 0.60
CA ILE A 117 0.88 -5.49 0.68
C ILE A 117 0.77 -6.44 1.88
N ILE A 118 0.57 -7.72 1.59
CA ILE A 118 0.14 -8.72 2.58
C ILE A 118 0.93 -10.04 2.47
N GLY A 119 0.78 -10.90 3.47
CA GLY A 119 1.22 -12.30 3.43
C GLY A 119 2.73 -12.47 3.40
N GLY A 120 3.49 -11.61 4.09
CA GLY A 120 4.95 -11.64 4.11
C GLY A 120 5.60 -11.04 2.86
N SER A 121 4.90 -10.13 2.17
CA SER A 121 5.39 -9.50 0.96
C SER A 121 6.51 -8.49 1.24
N GLN A 122 7.40 -8.33 0.27
CA GLN A 122 8.40 -7.28 0.23
C GLN A 122 8.12 -6.40 -0.99
N PHE A 123 7.76 -5.15 -0.75
CA PHE A 123 7.43 -4.20 -1.80
C PHE A 123 8.46 -3.07 -1.84
N GLU A 124 9.04 -2.81 -3.01
CA GLU A 124 9.90 -1.66 -3.25
C GLU A 124 9.45 -0.92 -4.51
N ALA A 125 9.36 0.40 -4.40
CA ALA A 125 9.08 1.31 -5.48
C ALA A 125 9.87 2.61 -5.28
N PHE A 126 10.07 3.41 -6.31
CA PHE A 126 10.71 4.72 -6.12
C PHE A 126 9.73 5.70 -5.46
N PHE A 127 8.44 5.63 -5.81
CA PHE A 127 7.40 6.47 -5.24
C PHE A 127 6.01 5.82 -5.37
N ILE A 128 5.06 6.34 -4.59
CA ILE A 128 3.62 6.19 -4.85
C ILE A 128 3.01 7.55 -5.16
N VAL A 129 2.08 7.61 -6.14
CA VAL A 129 1.50 8.88 -6.60
C VAL A 129 0.03 8.80 -6.97
N ASN A 130 -0.65 9.95 -7.02
CA ASN A 130 -2.02 10.10 -7.50
C ASN A 130 -3.01 9.27 -6.71
N GLY A 131 -3.13 9.57 -5.42
CA GLY A 131 -4.20 9.05 -4.57
C GLY A 131 -4.04 7.60 -4.16
N VAL A 132 -2.84 7.02 -4.19
CA VAL A 132 -2.65 5.65 -3.69
C VAL A 132 -2.96 5.63 -2.20
N ASN A 133 -3.78 4.67 -1.79
CA ASN A 133 -3.91 4.29 -0.39
C ASN A 133 -3.17 2.97 -0.17
N MET A 134 -1.95 3.03 0.39
CA MET A 134 -1.12 1.85 0.60
C MET A 134 -1.35 1.26 1.98
N ASN A 135 -1.71 -0.01 2.06
CA ASN A 135 -1.83 -0.78 3.30
C ASN A 135 -0.71 -1.83 3.36
N VAL A 136 -0.02 -1.93 4.50
CA VAL A 136 1.01 -2.95 4.73
C VAL A 136 0.63 -3.77 5.96
N ASP A 137 0.48 -5.08 5.80
CA ASP A 137 0.14 -5.96 6.92
C ASP A 137 1.31 -6.17 7.88
N GLY A 138 1.01 -6.66 9.08
CA GLY A 138 1.99 -6.84 10.15
C GLY A 138 3.12 -7.83 9.86
N THR A 139 3.06 -8.53 8.72
CA THR A 139 4.07 -9.51 8.29
C THR A 139 4.93 -9.02 7.12
N SER A 140 4.57 -7.90 6.51
CA SER A 140 5.13 -7.41 5.26
C SER A 140 5.96 -6.14 5.45
N SER A 141 6.67 -5.76 4.38
CA SER A 141 7.47 -4.53 4.35
C SER A 141 7.30 -3.76 3.05
N ALA A 142 7.42 -2.43 3.16
CA ALA A 142 7.45 -1.52 2.03
C ALA A 142 8.71 -0.64 2.06
N THR A 143 9.28 -0.37 0.89
CA THR A 143 10.43 0.54 0.72
C THR A 143 10.13 1.55 -0.37
N LEU A 144 10.32 2.83 -0.07
CA LEU A 144 10.24 3.92 -1.04
C LEU A 144 11.63 4.53 -1.26
N ALA A 145 12.14 4.39 -2.49
CA ALA A 145 13.52 4.74 -2.82
C ALA A 145 13.74 6.17 -3.30
N GLY A 146 12.66 6.92 -3.53
CA GLY A 146 12.68 8.29 -4.04
C GLY A 146 13.07 9.32 -2.98
N ALA A 147 13.60 10.45 -3.45
CA ALA A 147 13.89 11.62 -2.64
C ALA A 147 12.86 12.74 -2.87
N GLY A 148 12.76 13.68 -1.95
CA GLY A 148 11.78 14.76 -1.96
C GLY A 148 10.42 14.25 -1.49
N ASN A 149 9.58 13.80 -2.43
CA ASN A 149 8.20 13.43 -2.14
C ASN A 149 7.83 12.02 -2.65
N PRO A 150 8.42 10.95 -2.10
CA PRO A 150 8.07 9.58 -2.49
C PRO A 150 6.62 9.18 -2.15
N VAL A 151 5.96 9.87 -1.21
CA VAL A 151 4.53 9.68 -0.87
C VAL A 151 3.71 10.83 -1.45
N ASN A 152 3.56 10.85 -2.77
CA ASN A 152 3.04 12.02 -3.46
C ASN A 152 1.51 11.95 -3.60
N ILE A 153 0.79 12.88 -2.96
CA ILE A 153 -0.68 12.95 -2.99
C ILE A 153 -1.34 11.60 -2.65
N SER A 154 -0.73 10.86 -1.72
CA SER A 154 -1.03 9.47 -1.37
C SER A 154 -0.93 9.30 0.15
N THR A 155 -1.48 8.20 0.67
CA THR A 155 -1.47 7.88 2.10
C THR A 155 -0.97 6.46 2.34
N ILE A 156 -0.48 6.20 3.55
CA ILE A 156 0.02 4.91 3.98
C ILE A 156 -0.64 4.54 5.31
N ASN A 157 -1.08 3.29 5.42
CA ASN A 157 -1.48 2.67 6.66
C ASN A 157 -0.62 1.43 6.92
N LEU A 158 -0.05 1.35 8.12
CA LEU A 158 0.73 0.20 8.57
C LEU A 158 -0.03 -0.55 9.66
N GLU A 159 -0.13 -1.86 9.52
CA GLU A 159 -0.53 -2.71 10.64
C GLU A 159 0.63 -2.91 11.61
N THR A 160 0.32 -3.16 12.89
CA THR A 160 1.34 -3.49 13.89
C THR A 160 2.22 -4.66 13.41
N GLY A 161 3.54 -4.47 13.43
CA GLY A 161 4.54 -5.41 12.92
C GLY A 161 5.10 -5.05 11.54
N ALA A 162 4.37 -4.25 10.75
CA ALA A 162 4.81 -3.81 9.44
C ALA A 162 6.02 -2.87 9.51
N THR A 163 6.82 -2.87 8.46
CA THR A 163 7.94 -1.92 8.31
C THR A 163 7.81 -1.09 7.04
N LEU A 164 8.15 0.19 7.14
CA LEU A 164 8.23 1.13 6.02
C LEU A 164 9.59 1.80 6.00
N SER A 165 10.33 1.62 4.92
CA SER A 165 11.66 2.23 4.75
C SER A 165 11.62 3.34 3.70
N PHE A 166 12.30 4.44 3.99
CA PHE A 166 12.68 5.45 3.01
C PHE A 166 14.19 5.43 2.87
N THR A 167 14.73 5.15 1.68
CA THR A 167 16.19 5.04 1.52
C THR A 167 16.87 6.40 1.36
N ARG A 168 16.09 7.45 1.03
CA ARG A 168 16.58 8.81 0.73
C ARG A 168 15.81 9.92 1.44
N GLU A 169 15.04 9.57 2.46
CA GLU A 169 14.43 10.53 3.38
C GLU A 169 14.94 10.29 4.80
N THR A 170 15.73 11.24 5.32
CA THR A 170 16.16 11.24 6.72
C THR A 170 14.97 11.44 7.66
N ILE A 171 15.15 11.12 8.95
CA ILE A 171 14.11 11.31 9.98
C ILE A 171 13.50 12.73 9.97
N PRO A 172 14.30 13.83 9.92
CA PRO A 172 13.72 15.17 9.84
C PRO A 172 12.87 15.41 8.58
N GLN A 173 13.27 14.86 7.43
CA GLN A 173 12.50 14.98 6.20
C GLN A 173 11.18 14.20 6.28
N PHE A 174 11.24 12.94 6.74
CA PHE A 174 10.05 12.13 7.01
C PHE A 174 9.06 12.86 7.93
N ASN A 175 9.55 13.39 9.06
CA ASN A 175 8.70 14.09 10.03
C ASN A 175 8.05 15.35 9.44
N THR A 176 8.76 16.05 8.55
CA THR A 176 8.25 17.26 7.91
C THR A 176 7.23 16.96 6.82
N GLU A 177 7.46 15.91 6.02
CA GLU A 177 6.75 15.72 4.75
C GLU A 177 5.80 14.52 4.71
N HIS A 178 6.06 13.49 5.52
CA HIS A 178 5.41 12.18 5.37
C HIS A 178 4.63 11.74 6.60
N LEU A 179 4.96 12.23 7.80
CA LEU A 179 4.28 11.84 9.03
C LEU A 179 2.75 12.05 8.96
N SER A 180 2.30 13.16 8.39
CA SER A 180 0.86 13.45 8.23
C SER A 180 0.14 12.56 7.22
N LYS A 181 0.88 11.80 6.41
CA LYS A 181 0.38 10.85 5.41
C LYS A 181 0.35 9.42 5.93
N LEU A 182 0.87 9.19 7.15
CA LEU A 182 1.00 7.89 7.78
C LEU A 182 -0.07 7.68 8.86
N THR A 183 -0.65 6.49 8.84
CA THR A 183 -1.50 5.96 9.92
C THR A 183 -0.99 4.59 10.37
N ILE A 184 -1.26 4.24 11.62
CA ILE A 184 -0.97 2.92 12.18
C ILE A 184 -2.29 2.30 12.64
N ASN A 185 -2.67 1.15 12.07
CA ASN A 185 -3.98 0.52 12.28
C ASN A 185 -5.15 1.52 12.11
N GLY A 186 -5.05 2.43 11.14
CA GLY A 186 -6.04 3.48 10.87
C GLY A 186 -6.04 4.66 11.84
N LEU A 187 -5.15 4.68 12.85
CA LEU A 187 -4.98 5.80 13.78
C LEU A 187 -3.83 6.70 13.34
N ALA A 188 -3.87 7.98 13.74
CA ALA A 188 -2.78 8.91 13.44
C ALA A 188 -1.44 8.38 13.99
N ALA A 189 -0.39 8.46 13.19
CA ALA A 189 0.94 8.02 13.59
C ALA A 189 1.49 8.92 14.71
N GLN A 190 1.93 8.31 15.81
CA GLN A 190 2.57 8.96 16.94
C GLN A 190 3.81 8.18 17.39
N GLU A 191 4.97 8.83 17.27
CA GLU A 191 6.27 8.24 17.62
C GLU A 191 6.31 7.80 19.09
N GLY A 192 6.82 6.60 19.34
CA GLY A 192 6.92 5.99 20.67
C GLY A 192 5.58 5.48 21.24
N VAL A 193 4.46 5.73 20.56
CA VAL A 193 3.14 5.22 20.95
C VAL A 193 2.72 4.06 20.06
N ASN A 194 2.68 4.29 18.74
CA ASN A 194 2.24 3.26 17.77
C ASN A 194 3.27 3.01 16.66
N TYR A 195 4.36 3.76 16.59
CA TYR A 195 5.53 3.42 15.77
C TYR A 195 6.85 3.83 16.42
N THR A 196 7.95 3.21 16.00
CA THR A 196 9.32 3.71 16.20
C THR A 196 9.92 4.11 14.87
N ILE A 197 10.89 5.03 14.89
CA ILE A 197 11.64 5.43 13.70
C ILE A 197 13.14 5.46 14.00
N ASP A 198 13.91 4.87 13.10
CA ASP A 198 15.37 4.79 13.20
C ASP A 198 16.02 5.28 11.90
N ALA A 199 17.30 5.65 11.98
CA ALA A 199 18.07 6.04 10.81
C ALA A 199 18.40 4.81 9.94
N LEU A 200 18.11 4.89 8.65
CA LEU A 200 18.54 3.90 7.66
C LEU A 200 19.77 4.44 6.93
N GLY A 201 20.95 4.11 7.45
CA GLY A 201 22.20 4.72 7.00
C GLY A 201 22.24 6.23 7.29
N THR A 202 22.86 7.01 6.39
CA THR A 202 22.98 8.47 6.53
C THR A 202 21.91 9.26 5.78
N THR A 203 21.16 8.60 4.88
CA THR A 203 20.23 9.26 3.96
C THR A 203 18.78 8.85 4.17
N GLY A 204 18.53 7.78 4.90
CA GLY A 204 17.21 7.18 5.02
C GLY A 204 16.66 7.12 6.44
N SER A 205 15.44 6.62 6.54
CA SER A 205 14.74 6.31 7.78
C SER A 205 13.95 5.01 7.63
N ILE A 206 13.75 4.31 8.74
CA ILE A 206 12.92 3.11 8.80
C ILE A 206 11.90 3.26 9.93
N ILE A 207 10.65 3.04 9.60
CA ILE A 207 9.49 3.10 10.49
C ILE A 207 9.10 1.66 10.80
N THR A 208 8.91 1.35 12.08
CA THR A 208 8.37 0.08 12.55
C THR A 208 7.08 0.33 13.30
N ALA A 209 5.97 -0.24 12.84
CA ALA A 209 4.70 -0.17 13.54
C ALA A 209 4.74 -1.07 14.79
N ILE A 210 4.43 -0.52 15.96
CA ILE A 210 4.48 -1.22 17.25
C ILE A 210 3.07 -1.32 17.87
N PRO A 211 2.83 -2.29 18.76
CA PRO A 211 1.60 -2.31 19.53
C PRO A 211 1.50 -1.06 20.41
N GLU A 212 0.29 -0.48 20.52
CA GLU A 212 0.06 0.60 21.47
C GLU A 212 0.33 0.12 22.91
N PRO A 213 0.94 0.96 23.77
CA PRO A 213 1.12 0.64 25.17
C PRO A 213 -0.26 0.43 25.83
N SER A 214 -0.55 -0.82 26.20
CA SER A 214 -1.86 -1.16 26.76
C SER A 214 -2.14 -0.46 28.09
N VAL A 215 -3.21 0.34 28.14
CA VAL A 215 -3.66 1.07 29.34
C VAL A 215 -4.04 0.12 30.48
N SER A 216 -4.44 -1.11 30.14
CA SER A 216 -4.78 -2.19 31.07
C SER A 216 -3.57 -2.70 31.86
N LEU A 217 -2.38 -2.75 31.27
CA LEU A 217 -1.15 -3.13 31.97
C LEU A 217 -0.78 -2.10 33.04
N PHE A 218 -0.90 -0.80 32.71
CA PHE A 218 -0.66 0.28 33.67
C PHE A 218 -1.75 0.35 34.75
N GLY A 219 -3.01 0.08 34.39
CA GLY A 219 -4.10 -0.05 35.36
C GLY A 219 -3.89 -1.20 36.35
N ALA A 220 -3.43 -2.35 35.87
CA ALA A 220 -3.12 -3.51 36.71
C ALA A 220 -1.93 -3.25 37.65
N LEU A 221 -0.86 -2.61 37.16
CA LEU A 221 0.27 -2.17 37.98
C LEU A 221 -0.16 -1.15 39.04
N GLY A 222 -1.00 -0.18 38.67
CA GLY A 222 -1.58 0.79 39.60
C GLY A 222 -2.44 0.13 40.68
N CYS A 223 -3.29 -0.83 40.32
CA CYS A 223 -4.10 -1.60 41.26
C CYS A 223 -3.22 -2.46 42.20
N ALA A 224 -2.18 -3.11 41.67
CA ALA A 224 -1.24 -3.89 42.45
C ALA A 224 -0.49 -3.02 43.48
N LEU A 225 -0.03 -1.84 43.08
CA LEU A 225 0.62 -0.87 43.98
C LEU A 225 -0.33 -0.36 45.07
N LEU A 226 -1.59 -0.09 44.73
CA LEU A 226 -2.61 0.31 45.72
C LEU A 226 -2.93 -0.81 46.72
N LEU A 227 -2.99 -2.06 46.25
CA LEU A 227 -3.22 -3.24 47.11
C LEU A 227 -2.01 -3.50 48.03
N LEU A 228 -0.78 -3.31 47.54
CA LEU A 228 0.44 -3.43 48.33
C LEU A 228 0.57 -2.31 49.37
N ARG A 229 0.07 -1.10 49.08
CA ARG A 229 0.05 0.03 50.03
C ARG A 229 -0.98 -0.14 51.14
N ARG A 230 -2.09 -0.83 50.90
CA ARG A 230 -3.13 -1.13 51.91
C ARG A 230 -2.76 -2.25 52.90
N ARG A 231 -1.70 -3.00 52.62
CA ARG A 231 -1.22 -4.11 53.46
C ARG A 231 -0.04 -3.74 54.37
N ARG A 232 0.34 -2.47 54.40
CA ARG A 232 1.25 -1.87 55.39
C ARG A 232 0.45 -0.93 56.27
#